data_AF-A0A7C7S5K3-F1
#
_entry.id   AF-A0A7C7S5K3-F1
#
_cell.length_a   1.000
_cell.length_b   1.000
_cell.length_c   1.000
_cell.angle_alpha   90.00
_cell.angle_beta   90.00
_cell.angle_gamma   90.00
#
_symmetry.space_group_name_H-M   'P 1'
#
loop_
_entity.id
_entity.type
_entity.pdbx_description
1 polymer ?
#
loop_
_entity_poly.entity_id
_entity_poly.type
_entity_poly.pdbx_seq_one_letter_code
_entity_poly.pdbx_strand_id
1 'polypeptide(L)'
;EYYNKLPLAPTVSVCLILDPMLATGGSATATVDLLKRWGVTNIRFVGILAAPEGIAAMQQAHPDVPVYVAAIDEHLNEHGFIVPGLGDAGDRQFGTA
;
A
#
# COMPACT_ATOMS: atom_id res chain seq x y z
N GLU A 1 -12.96 -6.82 -4.27
CA GLU A 1 -11.99 -6.78 -5.38
C GLU A 1 -12.68 -6.18 -6.60
N TYR A 2 -12.08 -5.20 -7.26
CA TYR A 2 -12.68 -4.51 -8.42
C TYR A 2 -12.09 -4.99 -9.76
N TYR A 3 -10.76 -5.15 -9.85
CA TYR A 3 -10.07 -5.61 -11.05
C TYR A 3 -8.71 -6.26 -10.69
N ASN A 4 -8.34 -7.34 -11.38
CA ASN A 4 -7.00 -7.93 -11.36
C ASN A 4 -6.63 -8.45 -12.76
N LYS A 5 -5.33 -8.49 -13.06
CA LYS A 5 -4.80 -9.05 -14.32
C LYS A 5 -3.47 -9.78 -14.10
N LEU A 6 -3.41 -10.59 -13.05
CA LEU A 6 -2.22 -11.39 -12.75
C LEU A 6 -2.11 -12.56 -13.75
N PRO A 7 -0.89 -13.03 -14.06
CA PRO A 7 -0.70 -14.30 -14.74
C PRO A 7 -1.40 -15.45 -14.01
N LEU A 8 -1.65 -16.58 -14.68
CA LEU A 8 -2.31 -17.74 -14.06
C LEU A 8 -1.56 -18.30 -12.84
N ALA A 9 -0.23 -18.13 -12.80
CA ALA A 9 0.61 -18.55 -11.69
C ALA A 9 1.76 -17.54 -11.48
N PRO A 10 2.32 -17.44 -10.26
CA PRO A 10 3.49 -16.63 -9.98
C PRO A 10 4.70 -17.07 -10.80
N THR A 11 5.26 -16.15 -11.57
CA THR A 11 6.50 -16.33 -12.33
C THR A 11 7.66 -15.52 -11.77
N VAL A 12 7.45 -14.81 -10.66
CA VAL A 12 8.38 -13.85 -10.06
C VAL A 12 8.83 -14.32 -8.69
N SER A 13 10.08 -14.01 -8.34
CA SER A 13 10.65 -14.31 -7.02
C SER A 13 10.38 -13.22 -5.98
N VAL A 14 10.00 -12.02 -6.42
CA VAL A 14 9.63 -10.88 -5.58
C VAL A 14 8.46 -10.16 -6.23
N CYS A 15 7.44 -9.82 -5.46
CA CYS A 15 6.37 -8.94 -5.88
C CYS A 15 6.47 -7.60 -5.14
N LEU A 16 6.45 -6.50 -5.89
CA LEU A 16 6.47 -5.15 -5.35
C LEU A 16 5.07 -4.56 -5.48
N ILE A 17 4.45 -4.21 -4.35
CA ILE A 17 3.25 -3.38 -4.34
C ILE A 17 3.73 -1.94 -4.43
N LEU A 18 3.25 -1.21 -5.44
CA LEU A 18 3.60 0.19 -5.68
C LEU A 18 2.37 1.05 -5.45
N ASP A 19 2.41 1.85 -4.39
CA ASP A 19 1.35 2.81 -4.06
C ASP A 19 2.00 4.04 -3.41
N PRO A 20 1.79 5.26 -3.95
CA PRO A 20 2.40 6.46 -3.38
C PRO A 20 2.09 6.67 -1.89
N MET A 21 0.90 6.25 -1.43
CA MET A 21 0.38 6.60 -0.11
C MET A 21 -0.04 5.37 0.70
N LEU A 22 0.57 5.17 1.87
CA LEU A 22 0.09 4.22 2.86
C LEU A 22 -0.68 4.96 3.98
N ALA A 23 -1.95 5.29 3.70
CA ALA A 23 -2.81 6.01 4.64
C ALA A 23 -3.41 5.09 5.72
N THR A 24 -4.61 4.54 5.51
CA THR A 24 -5.26 3.62 6.47
C THR A 24 -4.71 2.19 6.40
N GLY A 25 -3.93 1.86 5.37
CA GLY A 25 -3.42 0.52 5.11
C GLY A 25 -4.40 -0.44 4.44
N GLY A 26 -5.69 -0.10 4.32
CA GLY A 26 -6.72 -1.01 3.81
C GLY A 26 -6.44 -1.56 2.40
N SER A 27 -6.10 -0.68 1.45
CA SER A 27 -5.79 -1.07 0.06
C SER A 27 -4.54 -1.95 -0.03
N ALA A 28 -3.50 -1.60 0.74
CA ALA A 28 -2.25 -2.35 0.76
C ALA A 28 -2.46 -3.76 1.35
N THR A 29 -3.18 -3.87 2.47
CA THR A 29 -3.53 -5.15 3.10
C THR A 29 -4.33 -6.03 2.13
N ALA A 30 -5.39 -5.49 1.52
CA ALA A 30 -6.19 -6.23 0.55
C ALA A 30 -5.37 -6.71 -0.67
N THR A 31 -4.37 -5.92 -1.07
CA THR A 31 -3.45 -6.28 -2.17
C THR A 31 -2.51 -7.40 -1.75
N VAL A 32 -1.93 -7.36 -0.55
CA VAL A 32 -1.10 -8.45 -0.02
C VAL A 32 -1.90 -9.75 0.08
N ASP A 33 -3.12 -9.70 0.61
CA ASP A 33 -4.02 -10.85 0.68
C ASP A 33 -4.24 -11.50 -0.70
N LEU A 34 -4.48 -10.67 -1.72
CA LEU A 34 -4.66 -11.12 -3.10
C LEU A 34 -3.40 -11.79 -3.63
N LEU A 35 -2.23 -11.17 -3.43
CA LEU A 35 -0.94 -11.71 -3.88
C LEU A 35 -0.57 -13.01 -3.17
N LYS A 36 -0.83 -13.12 -1.86
CA LYS A 36 -0.65 -14.36 -1.12
C LYS A 36 -1.57 -15.47 -1.64
N ARG A 37 -2.84 -15.16 -1.94
CA ARG A 37 -3.76 -16.11 -2.60
C ARG A 37 -3.30 -16.52 -4.00
N TRP A 38 -2.68 -15.59 -4.74
CA TRP A 38 -2.06 -15.89 -6.03
C TRP A 38 -0.85 -16.82 -5.91
N GLY A 39 -0.23 -16.90 -4.73
CA GLY A 39 0.80 -17.88 -4.39
C GLY A 39 2.22 -17.32 -4.31
N VAL A 40 2.40 -15.99 -4.39
CA VAL A 40 3.72 -15.39 -4.17
C VAL A 40 4.03 -15.31 -2.66
N THR A 41 5.27 -15.58 -2.30
CA THR A 41 5.71 -15.67 -0.89
C THR A 41 6.61 -14.53 -0.45
N ASN A 42 7.11 -13.72 -1.39
CA ASN A 42 8.01 -12.61 -1.12
C ASN A 42 7.40 -11.32 -1.69
N ILE A 43 6.77 -10.56 -0.81
CA ILE A 43 6.04 -9.34 -1.14
C ILE A 43 6.71 -8.18 -0.40
N ARG A 44 6.84 -7.03 -1.05
CA ARG A 44 7.32 -5.79 -0.42
C ARG A 44 6.39 -4.65 -0.81
N PHE A 45 6.04 -3.82 0.14
CA PHE A 45 5.34 -2.57 -0.14
C PHE A 45 6.37 -1.46 -0.37
N VAL A 46 6.18 -0.68 -1.44
CA VAL A 46 7.01 0.48 -1.76
C VAL A 46 6.10 1.67 -2.03
N GLY A 47 6.27 2.72 -1.24
CA GLY A 47 5.53 3.98 -1.39
C GLY A 47 6.38 5.20 -1.11
N ILE A 48 5.75 6.38 -1.14
CA ILE A 48 6.43 7.65 -0.88
C ILE A 48 6.16 8.09 0.55
N LEU A 49 4.89 8.11 0.96
CA LEU A 49 4.45 8.64 2.24
C LEU A 49 3.56 7.64 2.98
N ALA A 50 3.72 7.55 4.30
CA ALA A 50 2.88 6.71 5.14
C ALA A 50 2.44 7.45 6.41
N ALA A 51 1.28 7.07 6.93
CA ALA A 51 0.86 7.40 8.28
C ALA A 51 1.17 6.23 9.23
N PRO A 52 1.45 6.49 10.53
CA PRO A 52 1.73 5.45 11.51
C PRO A 52 0.61 4.41 11.61
N GLU A 53 -0.64 4.83 11.47
CA GLU A 53 -1.83 3.99 11.51
C GLU A 53 -1.85 2.95 10.38
N GLY A 54 -1.49 3.37 9.15
CA GLY A 54 -1.40 2.47 7.99
C GLY A 54 -0.25 1.48 8.10
N ILE A 55 0.89 1.90 8.64
CA ILE A 55 2.02 1.02 8.92
C ILE A 55 1.62 -0.03 9.96
N ALA A 56 1.01 0.39 11.07
CA ALA A 56 0.56 -0.50 12.13
C ALA A 56 -0.47 -1.52 11.61
N ALA A 57 -1.46 -1.06 10.82
CA ALA A 57 -2.45 -1.94 10.20
C ALA A 57 -1.81 -2.99 9.28
N MET A 58 -0.86 -2.57 8.43
CA MET A 58 -0.11 -3.48 7.55
C MET A 58 0.72 -4.49 8.34
N GLN A 59 1.45 -4.04 9.36
CA GLN A 59 2.28 -4.93 10.18
C GLN A 59 1.46 -5.90 11.03
N GLN A 60 0.27 -5.49 11.49
CA GLN A 60 -0.65 -6.36 12.20
C GLN A 60 -1.23 -7.44 11.30
N ALA A 61 -1.65 -7.08 10.08
CA ALA A 61 -2.25 -8.02 9.13
C ALA A 61 -1.20 -8.92 8.46
N HIS A 62 -0.04 -8.35 8.13
CA HIS A 62 1.02 -8.98 7.35
C HIS A 62 2.41 -8.61 7.90
N PRO A 63 2.78 -9.13 9.08
CA PRO A 63 4.08 -8.83 9.71
C PRO A 63 5.29 -9.28 8.88
N ASP A 64 5.07 -10.17 7.90
CA ASP A 64 6.06 -10.68 6.96
C ASP A 64 6.34 -9.75 5.76
N VAL A 65 5.54 -8.70 5.57
CA VAL A 65 5.68 -7.77 4.44
C VAL A 65 6.38 -6.49 4.87
N PRO A 66 7.65 -6.26 4.45
CA PRO A 66 8.33 -5.00 4.74
C PRO A 66 7.71 -3.84 3.96
N VAL A 67 7.65 -2.69 4.63
CA VAL A 67 7.15 -1.41 4.12
C VAL A 67 8.34 -0.47 3.91
N TYR A 68 8.56 -0.06 2.67
CA TYR A 68 9.58 0.91 2.29
C TYR A 68 8.92 2.22 1.88
N VAL A 69 9.20 3.30 2.60
CA VAL A 69 8.65 4.63 2.34
C VAL A 69 9.71 5.70 2.50
N ALA A 70 9.56 6.81 1.77
CA ALA A 70 10.51 7.92 1.82
C ALA A 70 10.31 8.80 3.06
N ALA A 71 9.06 8.93 3.53
CA ALA A 71 8.71 9.67 4.74
C ALA A 71 7.56 9.00 5.49
N ILE A 72 7.54 9.23 6.80
CA ILE A 72 6.45 8.87 7.69
C ILE A 72 5.97 10.19 8.31
N ASP A 73 4.71 10.51 8.08
CA ASP A 73 4.06 11.72 8.58
C ASP A 73 3.36 11.45 9.92
N GLU A 74 2.63 12.43 10.46
CA GLU A 74 2.23 12.41 11.87
C GLU A 74 1.04 11.50 12.17
N HIS A 75 -0.03 11.62 11.39
CA HIS A 75 -1.31 10.96 11.66
C HIS A 75 -2.24 11.01 10.44
N LEU A 76 -3.39 10.35 10.56
CA LEU A 76 -4.54 10.55 9.67
C LEU A 76 -5.54 11.55 10.26
N ASN A 77 -6.13 12.40 9.41
CA ASN A 77 -7.29 13.18 9.79
C ASN A 77 -8.60 12.38 9.71
N GLU A 78 -9.73 13.00 10.08
CA GLU A 78 -11.06 12.36 10.10
C GLU A 78 -11.55 11.86 8.73
N HIS A 79 -10.98 12.35 7.64
CA HIS A 79 -11.29 11.94 6.26
C HIS A 79 -10.33 10.85 5.75
N GLY A 80 -9.35 10.42 6.55
CA GLY A 80 -8.38 9.40 6.17
C GLY A 80 -7.20 9.91 5.35
N PHE A 81 -6.98 11.22 5.27
CA PHE A 81 -5.78 11.80 4.65
C PHE A 81 -4.62 11.85 5.64
N ILE A 82 -3.42 11.60 5.14
CA ILE A 82 -2.15 11.77 5.87
C ILE A 82 -1.93 13.26 6.16
N VAL A 83 -1.44 13.58 7.35
CA VAL A 83 -1.14 14.94 7.81
C VAL A 83 0.32 15.04 8.29
N PRO A 84 1.13 16.03 7.82
CA PRO A 84 0.77 17.13 6.91
C PRO A 84 0.42 16.71 5.48
N GLY A 85 0.93 15.57 5.02
CA GLY A 85 0.48 14.93 3.80
C GLY A 85 0.84 15.65 2.51
N LEU A 86 0.23 15.17 1.42
CA LEU A 86 0.34 15.76 0.09
C LEU A 86 -1.02 15.92 -0.61
N GLY A 87 -2.13 15.73 0.10
CA GLY A 87 -3.48 15.66 -0.48
C GLY A 87 -3.73 14.32 -1.20
N ASP A 88 -4.54 14.35 -2.25
CA ASP A 88 -4.76 13.18 -3.10
C ASP A 88 -3.61 12.98 -4.10
N ALA A 89 -2.94 11.83 -4.03
CA ALA A 89 -1.80 11.53 -4.89
C ALA A 89 -2.21 11.33 -6.36
N GLY A 90 -3.35 10.69 -6.59
CA GLY A 90 -3.86 10.38 -7.93
C GLY A 90 -4.25 11.65 -8.66
N ASP A 91 -5.05 12.51 -8.02
CA ASP A 91 -5.46 13.78 -8.59
C ASP A 91 -4.28 14.68 -8.94
N ARG A 92 -3.27 14.72 -8.06
CA ARG A 92 -2.04 15.49 -8.32
C ARG A 92 -1.18 14.90 -9.42
N GLN A 93 -1.14 13.58 -9.56
CA GLN A 93 -0.36 12.90 -10.59
C GLN A 93 -1.00 13.05 -11.97
N PHE A 94 -2.32 12.95 -12.05
CA PHE A 94 -3.05 12.92 -13.32
C PHE A 94 -3.74 14.24 -13.67
N GLY A 95 -3.76 15.22 -12.77
CA GLY A 95 -4.40 16.51 -12.98
C GLY A 95 -5.93 16.43 -13.00
N THR A 96 -6.51 15.59 -12.13
CA THR A 96 -7.96 15.35 -12.02
C THR A 96 -8.59 16.00 -10.78
N ALA A 97 -9.93 15.93 -10.67
CA ALA A 97 -10.74 16.33 -9.53
C ALA A 97 -12.09 15.57 -9.52
#